data_AF-A0AAV2SUP6-F1
#
_entry.id   AF-A0AAV2SUP6-F1
#
_cell.length_a   1.000
_cell.length_b   1.000
_cell.length_c   1.000
_cell.angle_alpha   90.00
_cell.angle_beta   90.00
_cell.angle_gamma   90.00
#
_symmetry.space_group_name_H-M   'P 1'
#
loop_
_entity.id
_entity.type
_entity.pdbx_description
1 polymer ?
#
loop_
_entity_poly.entity_id
_entity_poly.type
_entity_poly.pdbx_seq_one_letter_code
_entity_poly.pdbx_strand_id
1 'polypeptide(L)'
;MSAIHIATSWLLQTNNPGKIVILTDSDTSLHLINHRKPKKFIHSTTKIHKNIIELTNKGWILKFQWIPSHCDIPGNDHVDKLANLGRALDNVTYPIGLNDQQNLVKKQMIKKWQERWDIDKHNNTYGILKPIISNWHWCRHENRALDVIMTKMRLEKIGLNKYLHKINLSPTNPCTQCNNGDIETDEHYLLSCQKYNAHL
;
A
#
# COMPACT_ATOMS: atom_id res chain seq x y z
N MET A 1 12.01 11.37 12.57
CA MET A 1 10.87 11.62 13.48
C MET A 1 11.04 11.02 14.88
N SER A 2 11.17 9.69 15.04
CA SER A 2 11.28 9.08 16.38
C SER A 2 12.50 9.56 17.19
N ALA A 3 13.67 9.68 16.56
CA ALA A 3 14.86 10.23 17.22
C ALA A 3 14.66 11.66 17.75
N ILE A 4 14.00 12.53 16.97
CA ILE A 4 13.67 13.90 17.39
C ILE A 4 12.69 13.90 18.57
N HIS A 5 11.69 13.02 18.53
CA HIS A 5 10.78 12.86 19.66
C HIS A 5 11.53 12.42 20.93
N ILE A 6 12.43 11.44 20.83
CA ILE A 6 13.24 10.98 21.98
C ILE A 6 14.13 12.11 22.51
N ALA A 7 14.84 12.84 21.63
CA ALA A 7 15.69 13.94 22.03
C ALA A 7 14.92 15.05 22.76
N THR A 8 13.75 15.44 22.23
CA THR A 8 12.89 16.45 22.87
C THR A 8 12.27 15.94 24.17
N SER A 9 11.90 14.66 24.27
CA SER A 9 11.43 14.04 25.52
C SER A 9 12.51 13.97 26.58
N TRP A 10 13.76 13.69 26.21
CA TRP A 10 14.89 13.72 27.12
C TRP A 10 15.14 15.13 27.67
N LEU A 11 15.09 16.15 26.81
CA LEU A 11 15.22 17.55 27.25
C LEU A 11 14.14 17.96 28.26
N LEU A 12 12.90 17.46 28.10
CA LEU A 12 11.82 17.75 29.05
C LEU A 12 12.07 17.22 30.46
N GLN A 13 12.91 16.19 30.60
CA GLN A 13 13.33 15.63 31.88
C GLN A 13 14.50 16.41 32.52
N THR A 14 15.14 17.30 31.76
CA THR A 14 16.25 18.12 32.25
C THR A 14 15.76 19.47 32.78
N ASN A 15 16.25 19.89 33.94
CA ASN A 15 15.78 21.11 34.64
C ASN A 15 16.60 22.38 34.35
N ASN A 16 17.57 22.32 33.42
CA ASN A 16 18.47 23.44 33.15
C ASN A 16 18.21 24.03 31.75
N PRO A 17 17.30 25.01 31.61
CA PRO A 17 16.99 25.62 30.33
C PRO A 17 18.22 26.32 29.73
N GLY A 18 18.39 26.16 28.44
CA GLY A 18 19.49 26.77 27.69
C GLY A 18 19.21 26.84 26.20
N LYS A 19 20.26 27.16 25.44
CA LYS A 19 20.25 27.12 23.97
C LYS A 19 20.69 25.75 23.50
N ILE A 20 19.89 25.10 22.66
CA ILE A 20 20.24 23.80 22.10
C ILE A 20 19.89 23.71 20.61
N VAL A 21 20.72 22.98 19.87
CA VAL A 21 20.50 22.66 18.47
C VAL A 21 20.40 21.15 18.32
N ILE A 22 19.27 20.66 17.79
CA ILE A 22 19.09 19.26 17.42
C ILE A 22 19.51 19.11 15.95
N LEU A 23 20.56 18.32 15.71
CA LEU A 23 21.04 17.98 14.37
C LEU A 23 20.28 16.76 13.85
N THR A 24 19.91 16.77 12.56
CA THR A 24 19.30 15.61 11.91
C THR A 24 19.59 15.60 10.41
N ASP A 25 19.82 14.43 9.85
CA ASP A 25 19.98 14.22 8.42
C ASP A 25 18.65 14.05 7.66
N SER A 26 17.54 13.96 8.40
CA SER A 26 16.21 13.77 7.85
C SER A 26 15.53 15.10 7.52
N ASP A 27 15.81 15.63 6.32
CA ASP A 27 15.14 16.83 5.79
C ASP A 27 13.61 16.68 5.80
N THR A 28 13.11 15.49 5.45
CA THR A 28 11.69 15.15 5.50
C THR A 28 11.09 15.30 6.89
N SER A 29 11.82 14.93 7.95
CA SER A 29 11.36 15.11 9.33
C SER A 29 11.28 16.60 9.70
N LEU A 30 12.26 17.40 9.29
CA LEU A 30 12.27 18.85 9.53
C LEU A 30 11.12 19.53 8.80
N HIS A 31 10.91 19.18 7.53
CA HIS A 31 9.79 19.66 6.74
C HIS A 31 8.45 19.37 7.43
N LEU A 32 8.25 18.14 7.93
CA LEU A 32 7.03 17.75 8.65
C LEU A 32 6.82 18.54 9.96
N ILE A 33 7.88 18.77 10.73
CA ILE A 33 7.81 19.51 12.00
C ILE A 33 7.56 21.00 11.75
N ASN A 34 8.07 21.56 10.65
CA ASN A 34 7.85 22.96 10.32
C ASN A 34 6.38 23.26 9.92
N HIS A 35 5.63 22.23 9.49
CA HIS A 35 4.21 22.37 9.15
C HIS A 35 3.31 22.32 10.39
N ARG A 36 2.61 23.42 10.69
CA ARG A 36 1.68 23.51 11.84
C ARG A 36 0.50 22.55 11.79
N LYS A 37 0.07 22.14 10.59
CA LYS A 37 -1.05 21.19 10.37
C LYS A 37 -0.57 20.01 9.50
N PRO A 38 0.07 19.01 10.10
CA PRO A 38 0.60 17.87 9.35
C PRO A 38 -0.55 17.05 8.75
N LYS A 39 -0.46 16.72 7.44
CA LYS A 39 -1.40 15.81 6.77
C LYS A 39 -0.97 14.34 6.84
N LYS A 40 0.31 14.09 7.13
CA LYS A 40 0.94 12.77 7.26
C LYS A 40 1.67 12.69 8.60
N PHE A 41 1.77 11.50 9.18
CA PHE A 41 2.44 11.25 10.46
C PHE A 41 1.91 12.08 11.64
N ILE A 42 0.62 12.45 11.61
CA ILE A 42 -0.05 13.37 12.54
C ILE A 42 0.35 13.11 13.99
N HIS A 43 0.23 11.86 14.45
CA HIS A 43 0.55 11.48 15.83
C HIS A 43 1.98 11.83 16.24
N SER A 44 2.95 11.47 15.42
CA SER A 44 4.38 11.70 15.69
C SER A 44 4.72 13.19 15.66
N THR A 45 4.23 13.92 14.67
CA THR A 45 4.40 15.39 14.59
C THR A 45 3.76 16.11 15.77
N THR A 46 2.53 15.73 16.15
CA THR A 46 1.81 16.37 17.27
C THR A 46 2.52 16.14 18.59
N LYS A 47 3.11 14.95 18.83
CA LYS A 47 3.93 14.71 20.02
C LYS A 47 5.16 15.61 20.06
N ILE A 48 5.88 15.74 18.94
CA ILE A 48 7.04 16.62 18.85
C ILE A 48 6.64 18.09 19.04
N HIS A 49 5.54 18.55 18.43
CA HIS A 49 5.04 19.91 18.63
C HIS A 49 4.68 20.18 20.09
N LYS A 50 4.02 19.23 20.78
CA LYS A 50 3.75 19.33 22.22
C LYS A 50 5.04 19.48 23.01
N ASN A 51 6.06 18.64 22.74
CA ASN A 51 7.34 18.74 23.43
C ASN A 51 8.03 20.09 23.18
N ILE A 52 8.01 20.59 21.94
CA ILE A 52 8.60 21.90 21.57
C ILE A 52 7.91 23.03 22.34
N ILE A 53 6.57 23.02 22.41
CA ILE A 53 5.80 24.03 23.15
C ILE A 53 6.15 23.98 24.64
N GLU A 54 6.19 22.80 25.23
CA GLU A 54 6.52 22.63 26.65
C GLU A 54 7.96 23.05 26.97
N LEU A 55 8.93 22.69 26.11
CA LEU A 55 10.32 23.14 26.23
C LEU A 55 10.41 24.67 26.16
N THR A 56 9.69 25.29 25.22
CA THR A 56 9.64 26.75 25.09
C THR A 56 9.07 27.40 26.35
N ASN A 57 7.99 26.84 26.91
CA ASN A 57 7.38 27.31 28.16
C ASN A 57 8.33 27.16 29.37
N LYS A 58 9.21 26.15 29.36
CA LYS A 58 10.27 25.97 30.36
C LYS A 58 11.51 26.85 30.14
N GLY A 59 11.52 27.72 29.11
CA GLY A 59 12.60 28.67 28.84
C GLY A 59 13.72 28.15 27.93
N TRP A 60 13.53 27.00 27.27
CA TRP A 60 14.50 26.49 26.30
C TRP A 60 14.47 27.29 24.99
N ILE A 61 15.64 27.51 24.40
CA ILE A 61 15.77 28.02 23.03
C ILE A 61 16.21 26.86 22.14
N LEU A 62 15.24 26.25 21.46
CA LEU A 62 15.46 25.09 20.61
C LEU A 62 15.59 25.49 19.13
N LYS A 63 16.63 24.99 18.47
CA LYS A 63 16.79 25.05 17.01
C LYS A 63 16.97 23.66 16.43
N PHE A 64 16.60 23.52 15.17
CA PHE A 64 16.84 22.33 14.39
C PHE A 64 17.74 22.68 13.21
N GLN A 65 18.74 21.84 12.95
CA GLN A 65 19.67 22.02 11.84
C GLN A 65 19.75 20.74 11.04
N TRP A 66 19.53 20.86 9.73
CA TRP A 66 19.78 19.76 8.81
C TRP A 66 21.29 19.58 8.63
N ILE A 67 21.74 18.33 8.59
CA ILE A 67 23.12 17.95 8.26
C ILE A 67 23.12 16.90 7.16
N PRO A 68 24.13 16.85 6.28
CA PRO A 68 24.22 15.79 5.29
C PRO A 68 24.52 14.44 5.95
N SER A 69 23.92 13.37 5.44
CA SER A 69 24.20 12.00 5.85
C SER A 69 25.47 11.48 5.16
N HIS A 70 26.21 10.57 5.80
CA HIS A 70 27.40 9.92 5.26
C HIS A 70 28.53 10.87 4.81
N CYS A 71 28.76 11.95 5.57
CA CYS A 71 29.83 12.93 5.30
C CYS A 71 30.86 12.98 6.44
N ASP A 72 31.15 11.84 7.06
CA ASP A 72 32.14 11.69 8.14
C ASP A 72 31.88 12.62 9.35
N ILE A 73 30.60 12.87 9.68
CA ILE A 73 30.21 13.59 10.89
C ILE A 73 30.14 12.56 12.02
N PRO A 74 31.11 12.50 12.96
CA PRO A 74 31.27 11.34 13.83
C PRO A 74 30.04 11.04 14.69
N GLY A 75 29.35 12.09 15.15
CA GLY A 75 28.11 11.95 15.93
C GLY A 75 26.94 11.41 15.11
N ASN A 76 26.78 11.85 13.85
CA ASN A 76 25.71 11.37 12.98
C ASN A 76 25.97 9.91 12.58
N ASP A 77 27.18 9.60 12.14
CA ASP A 77 27.54 8.25 11.70
C ASP A 77 27.46 7.23 12.85
N HIS A 78 27.76 7.66 14.08
CA HIS A 78 27.56 6.85 15.26
C HIS A 78 26.08 6.53 15.49
N VAL A 79 25.21 7.54 15.40
CA VAL A 79 23.76 7.35 15.55
C VAL A 79 23.19 6.47 14.43
N ASP A 80 23.64 6.62 13.19
CA ASP A 80 23.21 5.79 12.06
C ASP A 80 23.65 4.33 12.22
N LYS A 81 24.87 4.08 12.71
CA LYS A 81 25.33 2.73 13.06
C LYS A 81 24.44 2.12 14.14
N LEU A 82 24.13 2.85 15.21
CA LEU A 82 23.24 2.38 16.27
C LEU A 82 21.82 2.10 15.76
N ALA A 83 21.28 2.97 14.91
CA ALA A 83 19.97 2.78 14.31
C ALA A 83 19.92 1.52 13.43
N ASN A 84 20.98 1.26 12.65
CA ASN A 84 21.10 0.05 11.85
C ASN A 84 21.20 -1.22 12.69
N LEU A 85 21.96 -1.19 13.79
CA LEU A 85 22.02 -2.31 14.74
C LEU A 85 20.66 -2.57 15.38
N GLY A 86 19.95 -1.51 15.78
CA GLY A 86 18.60 -1.61 16.35
C GLY A 86 17.59 -2.23 15.39
N ARG A 87 17.78 -2.05 14.07
CA ARG A 87 16.91 -2.64 13.04
C ARG A 87 16.98 -4.16 12.96
N ALA A 88 18.06 -4.77 13.46
CA ALA A 88 18.25 -6.22 13.50
C ALA A 88 17.73 -6.85 14.80
N LEU A 89 17.28 -6.06 15.77
CA LEU A 89 16.72 -6.56 17.02
C LEU A 89 15.26 -6.98 16.83
N ASP A 90 14.90 -8.17 17.31
CA ASP A 90 13.52 -8.69 17.25
C ASP A 90 12.56 -7.95 18.20
N ASN A 91 13.10 -7.28 19.22
CA ASN A 91 12.32 -6.60 20.25
C ASN A 91 12.37 -5.08 20.07
N VAL A 92 11.32 -4.52 19.45
CA VAL A 92 11.13 -3.08 19.36
C VAL A 92 10.50 -2.57 20.67
N THR A 93 11.28 -1.88 21.50
CA THR A 93 10.81 -1.25 22.73
C THR A 93 10.13 0.11 22.51
N TYR A 94 10.28 0.71 21.33
CA TYR A 94 9.66 1.98 20.99
C TYR A 94 8.23 1.77 20.48
N PRO A 95 7.22 2.52 21.00
CA PRO A 95 5.84 2.36 20.57
C PRO A 95 5.70 2.61 19.07
N ILE A 96 5.26 1.56 18.36
CA ILE A 96 4.97 1.58 16.92
C ILE A 96 3.91 2.67 16.66
N GLY A 97 4.13 3.52 15.65
CA GLY A 97 3.17 4.55 15.30
C GLY A 97 1.83 3.93 14.87
N LEU A 98 0.71 4.62 15.11
CA LEU A 98 -0.63 4.09 14.76
C LEU A 98 -0.71 3.63 13.29
N ASN A 99 -0.10 4.36 12.37
CA ASN A 99 -0.08 4.03 10.95
C ASN A 99 0.70 2.72 10.68
N ASP A 100 1.80 2.51 11.39
CA ASP A 100 2.60 1.30 11.29
C ASP A 100 1.87 0.11 11.91
N GLN A 101 1.17 0.31 13.03
CA GLN A 101 0.27 -0.70 13.61
C GLN A 101 -0.84 -1.10 12.63
N GLN A 102 -1.52 -0.11 12.02
CA GLN A 102 -2.55 -0.36 11.00
C GLN A 102 -1.99 -1.13 9.79
N ASN A 103 -0.78 -0.77 9.34
CA ASN A 103 -0.11 -1.47 8.26
C ASN A 103 0.25 -2.91 8.63
N LEU A 104 0.72 -3.16 9.86
CA LEU A 104 1.00 -4.52 10.35
C LEU A 104 -0.26 -5.37 10.40
N VAL A 105 -1.36 -4.83 10.94
CA VAL A 105 -2.66 -5.50 10.97
C VAL A 105 -3.11 -5.81 9.54
N LYS A 106 -3.06 -4.83 8.63
CA LYS A 106 -3.43 -5.03 7.23
C LYS A 106 -2.58 -6.11 6.54
N LYS A 107 -1.27 -6.13 6.79
CA LYS A 107 -0.37 -7.18 6.28
C LYS A 107 -0.76 -8.56 6.80
N GLN A 108 -1.02 -8.69 8.09
CA GLN A 108 -1.47 -9.95 8.70
C GLN A 108 -2.83 -10.40 8.16
N MET A 109 -3.77 -9.47 7.99
CA MET A 109 -5.08 -9.75 7.40
C MET A 109 -4.97 -10.27 5.97
N ILE A 110 -4.18 -9.61 5.11
CA ILE A 110 -3.95 -10.04 3.72
C ILE A 110 -3.27 -11.41 3.71
N LYS A 111 -2.29 -11.65 4.58
CA LYS A 111 -1.63 -12.95 4.70
C LYS A 111 -2.62 -14.07 5.04
N LYS A 112 -3.43 -13.88 6.09
CA LYS A 112 -4.47 -14.85 6.48
C LYS A 112 -5.52 -15.06 5.38
N TRP A 113 -5.85 -14.00 4.63
CA TRP A 113 -6.77 -14.12 3.51
C TRP A 113 -6.15 -14.95 2.37
N GLN A 114 -4.87 -14.72 2.06
CA GLN A 114 -4.13 -15.49 1.06
C GLN A 114 -4.04 -16.96 1.46
N GLU A 115 -3.74 -17.27 2.73
CA GLU A 115 -3.69 -18.65 3.24
C GLU A 115 -5.02 -19.38 3.04
N ARG A 116 -6.15 -18.73 3.35
CA ARG A 116 -7.49 -19.32 3.10
C ARG A 116 -7.75 -19.49 1.61
N TRP A 117 -7.35 -18.52 0.81
CA TRP A 117 -7.54 -18.57 -0.63
C TRP A 117 -6.70 -19.65 -1.29
N ASP A 118 -5.50 -19.92 -0.80
CA ASP A 118 -4.65 -20.97 -1.34
C ASP A 118 -5.24 -22.38 -1.14
N ILE A 119 -6.11 -22.55 -0.13
CA ILE A 119 -6.87 -23.79 0.09
C ILE A 119 -8.02 -23.90 -0.95
N ASP A 120 -8.76 -22.81 -1.16
CA ASP A 120 -9.99 -22.82 -1.97
C ASP A 120 -9.79 -22.54 -3.46
N LYS A 121 -8.64 -21.99 -3.86
CA LYS A 121 -8.40 -21.49 -5.24
C LYS A 121 -8.55 -22.57 -6.31
N HIS A 122 -8.33 -23.84 -5.97
CA HIS A 122 -8.47 -24.94 -6.92
C HIS A 122 -9.94 -25.34 -7.18
N ASN A 123 -10.88 -24.86 -6.34
CA ASN A 123 -12.29 -25.23 -6.42
C ASN A 123 -13.13 -24.31 -7.34
N ASN A 124 -12.54 -23.26 -7.93
CA ASN A 124 -13.26 -22.36 -8.81
C ASN A 124 -12.35 -21.74 -9.89
N THR A 125 -12.95 -21.27 -10.98
CA THR A 125 -12.24 -20.58 -12.08
C THR A 125 -11.54 -19.30 -11.63
N TYR A 126 -12.00 -18.68 -10.53
CA TYR A 126 -11.37 -17.47 -9.99
C TYR A 126 -9.97 -17.74 -9.44
N GLY A 127 -9.71 -18.92 -8.87
CA GLY A 127 -8.42 -19.23 -8.27
C GLY A 127 -7.33 -19.56 -9.29
N ILE A 128 -7.69 -20.08 -10.46
CA ILE A 128 -6.78 -20.22 -11.60
C ILE A 128 -6.35 -18.84 -12.10
N LEU A 129 -7.32 -17.93 -12.25
CA LEU A 129 -7.06 -16.59 -12.78
C LEU A 129 -6.40 -15.66 -11.77
N LYS A 130 -6.70 -15.85 -10.48
CA LYS A 130 -6.27 -14.96 -9.40
C LYS A 130 -5.54 -15.72 -8.28
N PRO A 131 -4.32 -16.23 -8.52
CA PRO A 131 -3.60 -16.98 -7.49
C PRO A 131 -3.21 -16.10 -6.29
N ILE A 132 -2.98 -14.81 -6.51
CA ILE A 132 -2.54 -13.87 -5.48
C ILE A 132 -3.63 -12.84 -5.19
N ILE A 133 -3.92 -12.63 -3.92
CA ILE A 133 -4.85 -11.61 -3.43
C ILE A 133 -4.18 -10.24 -3.53
N SER A 134 -4.42 -9.60 -4.66
CA SER A 134 -4.04 -8.21 -4.90
C SER A 134 -5.06 -7.54 -5.81
N ASN A 135 -4.83 -6.26 -6.12
CA ASN A 135 -5.61 -5.58 -7.15
C ASN A 135 -5.25 -6.16 -8.53
N TRP A 136 -6.25 -6.38 -9.37
CA TRP A 136 -6.01 -6.72 -10.78
C TRP A 136 -5.30 -5.55 -11.46
N HIS A 137 -4.09 -5.79 -11.96
CA HIS A 137 -3.28 -4.73 -12.57
C HIS A 137 -3.86 -4.22 -13.89
N TRP A 138 -4.68 -5.04 -14.55
CA TRP A 138 -5.34 -4.75 -15.83
C TRP A 138 -6.79 -4.27 -15.70
N CYS A 139 -7.40 -4.23 -14.51
CA CYS A 139 -8.73 -3.63 -14.29
C CYS A 139 -8.54 -2.20 -13.75
N ARG A 140 -8.01 -1.35 -14.62
CA ARG A 140 -7.76 0.07 -14.35
C ARG A 140 -8.18 0.94 -15.53
N HIS A 141 -9.08 0.45 -16.38
CA HIS A 141 -9.54 1.26 -17.48
C HIS A 141 -10.31 2.47 -16.94
N GLU A 142 -10.15 3.62 -17.56
CA GLU A 142 -10.92 4.82 -17.22
C GLU A 142 -12.43 4.61 -17.42
N ASN A 143 -12.82 3.59 -18.18
CA ASN A 143 -14.19 3.24 -18.50
C ASN A 143 -14.57 1.94 -17.79
N ARG A 144 -15.41 2.07 -16.77
CA ARG A 144 -15.93 0.94 -15.98
C ARG A 144 -16.62 -0.12 -16.84
N ALA A 145 -17.26 0.24 -17.94
CA ALA A 145 -17.95 -0.74 -18.81
C ALA A 145 -16.95 -1.72 -19.43
N LEU A 146 -15.77 -1.24 -19.83
CA LEU A 146 -14.71 -2.08 -20.38
C LEU A 146 -14.13 -3.03 -19.33
N ASP A 147 -13.90 -2.54 -18.10
CA ASP A 147 -13.46 -3.40 -17.00
C ASP A 147 -14.46 -4.53 -16.70
N VAL A 148 -15.76 -4.24 -16.77
CA VAL A 148 -16.82 -5.23 -16.59
C VAL A 148 -16.80 -6.27 -17.71
N ILE A 149 -16.70 -5.84 -18.97
CA ILE A 149 -16.64 -6.75 -20.12
C ILE A 149 -15.40 -7.65 -20.03
N MET A 150 -14.22 -7.06 -19.79
CA MET A 150 -12.95 -7.80 -19.64
C MET A 150 -12.98 -8.79 -18.48
N THR A 151 -13.60 -8.42 -17.36
CA THR A 151 -13.79 -9.34 -16.22
C THR A 151 -14.71 -10.50 -16.58
N LYS A 152 -15.82 -10.22 -17.28
CA LYS A 152 -16.75 -11.26 -17.73
C LYS A 152 -16.12 -12.20 -18.75
N MET A 153 -15.33 -11.70 -19.70
CA MET A 153 -14.59 -12.53 -20.66
C MET A 153 -13.64 -13.47 -19.94
N ARG A 154 -12.73 -12.95 -19.10
CA ARG A 154 -11.75 -13.77 -18.37
C ARG A 154 -12.38 -14.84 -17.48
N LEU A 155 -13.55 -14.55 -16.91
CA LEU A 155 -14.27 -15.51 -16.07
C LEU A 155 -15.14 -16.50 -16.86
N GLU A 156 -15.17 -16.39 -18.19
CA GLU A 156 -16.08 -17.10 -19.09
C GLU A 156 -17.56 -16.90 -18.72
N LYS A 157 -17.91 -15.68 -18.31
CA LYS A 157 -19.26 -15.23 -17.91
C LYS A 157 -19.81 -14.11 -18.78
N ILE A 158 -19.20 -13.87 -19.93
CA ILE A 158 -19.74 -12.96 -20.93
C ILE A 158 -21.03 -13.55 -21.51
N GLY A 159 -21.97 -12.69 -21.91
CA GLY A 159 -23.30 -13.10 -22.38
C GLY A 159 -23.30 -13.71 -23.78
N LEU A 160 -22.48 -14.73 -24.01
CA LEU A 160 -22.41 -15.54 -25.22
C LEU A 160 -23.10 -16.88 -25.00
N ASN A 161 -23.50 -17.56 -26.07
CA ASN A 161 -24.33 -18.77 -26.02
C ASN A 161 -23.72 -19.89 -25.17
N LYS A 162 -22.38 -20.06 -25.14
CA LYS A 162 -21.73 -21.02 -24.23
C LYS A 162 -22.13 -20.78 -22.78
N TYR A 163 -22.01 -19.54 -22.30
CA TYR A 163 -22.33 -19.19 -20.93
C TYR A 163 -23.85 -19.15 -20.69
N LEU A 164 -24.61 -18.55 -21.61
CA LEU A 164 -26.06 -18.44 -21.49
C LEU A 164 -26.74 -19.82 -21.46
N HIS A 165 -26.28 -20.76 -22.27
CA HIS A 165 -26.75 -22.15 -22.23
C HIS A 165 -26.40 -22.82 -20.91
N LYS A 166 -25.17 -22.63 -20.41
CA LYS A 166 -24.73 -23.18 -19.10
C LYS A 166 -25.63 -22.72 -17.93
N ILE A 167 -26.22 -21.52 -18.02
CA ILE A 167 -27.13 -20.98 -17.00
C ILE A 167 -28.62 -21.10 -17.39
N ASN A 168 -28.95 -21.93 -18.40
CA ASN A 168 -30.31 -22.17 -18.88
C ASN A 168 -31.07 -20.92 -19.36
N LEU A 169 -30.35 -19.91 -19.87
CA LEU A 169 -30.93 -18.71 -20.51
C LEU A 169 -30.89 -18.76 -22.04
N SER A 170 -30.18 -19.73 -22.63
CA SER A 170 -30.20 -20.00 -24.07
C SER A 170 -30.55 -21.46 -24.32
N PRO A 171 -31.36 -21.78 -25.34
CA PRO A 171 -31.69 -23.16 -25.70
C PRO A 171 -30.51 -23.90 -26.36
N THR A 172 -29.50 -23.19 -26.84
CA THR A 172 -28.32 -23.80 -27.51
C THR A 172 -27.02 -23.07 -27.14
N ASN A 173 -25.89 -23.77 -27.22
CA ASN A 173 -24.54 -23.22 -27.04
C ASN A 173 -23.75 -22.85 -28.32
N PRO A 174 -24.13 -23.25 -29.56
CA PRO A 174 -23.42 -22.82 -30.75
C PRO A 174 -23.67 -21.35 -31.09
N CYS A 175 -22.76 -20.76 -31.87
CA CYS A 175 -22.96 -19.42 -32.42
C CYS A 175 -24.06 -19.45 -33.48
N THR A 176 -25.12 -18.65 -33.30
CA THR A 176 -26.24 -18.55 -34.25
C THR A 176 -25.90 -17.73 -35.50
N GLN A 177 -24.73 -17.09 -35.51
CA GLN A 177 -24.27 -16.21 -36.58
C GLN A 177 -23.28 -16.90 -37.53
N CYS A 178 -22.82 -18.10 -37.18
CA CYS A 178 -21.90 -18.89 -38.00
C CYS A 178 -22.60 -20.15 -38.50
N ASN A 179 -22.32 -20.54 -39.74
CA ASN A 179 -22.90 -21.74 -40.34
C ASN A 179 -22.11 -23.03 -40.04
N ASN A 180 -21.07 -22.95 -39.20
CA ASN A 180 -20.15 -24.05 -38.91
C ASN A 180 -20.50 -24.83 -37.64
N GLY A 181 -21.47 -24.37 -36.83
CA GLY A 181 -21.89 -25.05 -35.61
C GLY A 181 -20.90 -24.92 -34.44
N ASP A 182 -19.93 -24.01 -34.52
CA ASP A 182 -18.96 -23.79 -33.44
C ASP A 182 -19.64 -23.26 -32.17
N ILE A 183 -19.11 -23.67 -31.01
CA ILE A 183 -19.55 -23.15 -29.70
C ILE A 183 -19.20 -21.66 -29.60
N GLU A 184 -20.15 -20.84 -29.16
CA GLU A 184 -19.92 -19.40 -28.99
C GLU A 184 -19.14 -19.11 -27.70
N THR A 185 -17.83 -19.30 -27.75
CA THR A 185 -16.86 -18.85 -26.73
C THR A 185 -16.46 -17.40 -26.98
N ASP A 186 -15.81 -16.77 -25.99
CA ASP A 186 -15.14 -15.48 -26.15
C ASP A 186 -14.02 -15.53 -27.20
N GLU A 187 -13.25 -16.62 -27.25
CA GLU A 187 -12.26 -16.86 -28.30
C GLU A 187 -12.90 -16.91 -29.69
N HIS A 188 -13.97 -17.70 -29.86
CA HIS A 188 -14.71 -17.75 -31.13
C HIS A 188 -15.24 -16.37 -31.51
N TYR A 189 -15.90 -15.70 -30.57
CA TYR A 189 -16.50 -14.38 -30.81
C TYR A 189 -15.47 -13.34 -31.26
N LEU A 190 -14.28 -13.35 -30.66
CA LEU A 190 -13.23 -12.37 -30.94
C LEU A 190 -12.36 -12.72 -32.15
N LEU A 191 -12.09 -14.00 -32.42
CA LEU A 191 -11.04 -14.42 -33.36
C LEU A 191 -11.52 -15.27 -34.54
N SER A 192 -12.71 -15.87 -34.45
CA SER A 192 -13.14 -16.91 -35.40
C SER A 192 -14.56 -16.71 -35.96
N CYS A 193 -15.38 -15.86 -35.35
CA CYS A 193 -16.78 -15.71 -35.69
C CYS A 193 -16.93 -15.04 -37.07
N GLN A 194 -17.48 -15.75 -38.05
CA GLN A 194 -17.60 -15.30 -39.45
C GLN A 194 -18.27 -13.92 -39.60
N LYS A 195 -19.24 -13.61 -38.73
CA LYS A 195 -19.92 -12.31 -38.71
C LYS A 195 -19.03 -11.17 -38.22
N TYR A 196 -18.23 -11.42 -37.20
CA TYR A 196 -17.45 -10.37 -36.50
C TYR A 196 -15.99 -10.31 -36.96
N ASN A 197 -15.49 -11.36 -37.63
CA ASN A 197 -14.15 -11.45 -38.19
C ASN A 197 -14.03 -10.79 -39.57
N ALA A 198 -15.15 -10.36 -40.18
CA ALA A 198 -15.19 -9.76 -41.53
C ALA A 198 -14.74 -8.28 -41.60
N HIS A 199 -14.12 -7.75 -40.54
CA HIS A 199 -13.74 -6.34 -40.42
C HIS A 199 -12.28 -6.10 -39.96
N LEU A 200 -11.42 -7.11 -40.05
CA LEU A 200 -9.96 -6.96 -40.03
C LEU A 200 -9.42 -7.17 -41.45
#